data_AF-A0A2P9H4E2-F1
#
_entry.id   AF-A0A2P9H4E2-F1
#
_cell.length_a   1.000
_cell.length_b   1.000
_cell.length_c   1.000
_cell.angle_alpha   90.00
_cell.angle_beta   90.00
_cell.angle_gamma   90.00
#
_symmetry.space_group_name_H-M   'P 1'
#
loop_
_entity.id
_entity.type
_entity.pdbx_description
1 polymer ?
#
loop_
_entity_poly.entity_id
_entity_poly.type
_entity_poly.pdbx_seq_one_letter_code
_entity_poly.pdbx_strand_id
1 'polypeptide(L)' 'MKKWHIDVDTDDNGAVYLTGMANTQKEADRAMAMARKTDGVTVVTSTILVKKVD' A
#
# COMPACT_ATOMS: atom_id res chain seq x y z
N MET A 1 -1.33 21.82 -5.44
CA MET A 1 -0.42 20.66 -5.51
C MET A 1 -1.13 19.47 -4.87
N LYS A 2 -1.51 18.46 -5.65
CA LYS A 2 -2.21 17.28 -5.12
C LYS A 2 -1.15 16.23 -4.78
N LYS A 3 -0.71 16.18 -3.52
CA LYS A 3 0.27 15.18 -3.07
C LYS A 3 -0.47 13.87 -2.86
N TRP A 4 -0.17 12.87 -3.70
CA TRP A 4 -0.45 11.48 -3.39
C TRP A 4 0.49 11.07 -2.26
N HIS A 5 -0.04 10.95 -1.05
CA HIS A 5 0.69 10.43 0.11
C HIS A 5 0.30 8.96 0.25
N ILE A 6 1.29 8.08 0.28
CA ILE A 6 1.12 6.70 0.70
C ILE A 6 1.80 6.61 2.06
N ASP A 7 1.02 6.30 3.07
CA ASP A 7 1.50 6.08 4.43
C ASP A 7 1.65 4.58 4.65
N VAL A 8 2.73 4.21 5.34
CA VAL A 8 3.10 2.82 5.60
C VAL A 8 3.34 2.66 7.08
N ASP A 9 2.41 1.99 7.75
CA ASP A 9 2.54 1.61 9.15
C ASP A 9 2.90 0.13 9.25
N THR A 10 3.77 -0.19 10.20
CA THR A 10 4.21 -1.55 10.51
C THR A 10 4.00 -1.80 12.00
N ASP A 11 3.37 -2.91 12.36
CA ASP A 11 3.27 -3.35 13.76
C ASP A 11 4.41 -4.31 14.12
N ASP A 12 4.61 -4.50 15.43
CA ASP A 12 5.65 -5.39 15.97
C ASP A 12 5.41 -6.88 15.67
N ASN A 13 4.22 -7.26 15.20
CA ASN A 13 3.85 -8.62 14.79
C ASN A 13 4.10 -8.87 13.28
N GLY A 14 4.65 -7.89 12.55
CA GLY A 14 4.92 -7.98 11.12
C GLY A 14 3.71 -7.64 10.24
N ALA A 15 2.67 -7.02 10.80
CA ALA A 15 1.54 -6.53 10.03
C ALA A 15 1.88 -5.17 9.39
N VAL A 16 1.72 -5.06 8.09
CA VAL A 16 1.94 -3.84 7.30
C VAL A 16 0.60 -3.28 6.85
N TYR A 17 0.41 -1.98 7.07
CA TYR A 17 -0.77 -1.23 6.67
C TYR A 17 -0.37 -0.18 5.65
N LEU A 18 -0.85 -0.32 4.42
CA LEU A 18 -0.66 0.64 3.34
C LEU A 18 -1.93 1.46 3.20
N THR A 19 -1.84 2.77 3.42
CA THR A 19 -2.97 3.68 3.22
C THR A 19 -2.57 4.81 2.28
N GLY A 20 -3.48 5.24 1.39
CA GLY A 20 -3.14 6.31 0.46
C GLY A 20 -3.99 6.32 -0.80
N MET A 21 -3.53 7.05 -1.81
CA MET A 21 -4.18 7.12 -3.12
C MET A 21 -3.23 6.69 -4.22
N ALA A 22 -3.69 5.79 -5.09
CA ALA A 22 -2.97 5.36 -6.29
C ALA A 22 -3.73 5.77 -7.56
N ASN A 23 -3.01 5.94 -8.66
CA ASN A 23 -3.60 6.33 -9.94
C ASN A 23 -4.19 5.13 -10.69
N THR A 24 -3.65 3.93 -10.47
CA THR A 24 -4.12 2.71 -11.15
C THR A 24 -4.13 1.51 -10.20
N GLN A 25 -4.98 0.53 -10.50
CA GLN A 25 -5.04 -0.73 -9.73
C GLN A 25 -3.70 -1.46 -9.78
N LYS A 26 -3.02 -1.43 -10.92
CA LYS A 26 -1.70 -2.06 -11.11
C LYS A 26 -0.63 -1.45 -10.20
N GLU A 27 -0.69 -0.16 -9.93
CA GLU A 27 0.19 0.52 -8.98
C GLU A 27 -0.07 0.04 -7.54
N ALA A 28 -1.34 -0.05 -7.14
CA ALA A 28 -1.72 -0.56 -5.82
C ALA A 28 -1.28 -2.02 -5.63
N ASP A 29 -1.49 -2.87 -6.64
CA ASP A 29 -1.09 -4.28 -6.60
C ASP A 29 0.43 -4.43 -6.50
N ARG A 30 1.19 -3.57 -7.22
CA ARG A 30 2.65 -3.57 -7.15
C ARG A 30 3.14 -3.14 -5.77
N ALA A 31 2.51 -2.14 -5.15
CA ALA A 31 2.83 -1.71 -3.79
C ALA A 31 2.57 -2.82 -2.77
N MET A 32 1.43 -3.52 -2.88
CA MET A 32 1.12 -4.68 -2.04
C MET A 32 2.13 -5.81 -2.20
N ALA A 33 2.51 -6.11 -3.45
CA ALA A 33 3.47 -7.17 -3.74
C ALA A 33 4.86 -6.84 -3.16
N MET A 34 5.28 -5.57 -3.22
CA MET A 34 6.53 -5.12 -2.60
C MET A 34 6.47 -5.24 -1.08
N ALA A 35 5.39 -4.76 -0.45
CA ALA A 35 5.22 -4.87 1.00
C ALA A 35 5.26 -6.33 1.48
N ARG A 36 4.57 -7.25 0.79
CA ARG A 36 4.59 -8.69 1.10
C ARG A 36 5.94 -9.35 0.91
N LYS A 37 6.81 -8.80 0.06
CA LYS A 37 8.15 -9.33 -0.20
C LYS A 37 9.17 -8.93 0.85
N THR A 38 8.83 -8.00 1.73
CA THR A 38 9.73 -7.52 2.77
C THR A 38 9.83 -8.58 3.86
N ASP A 39 11.05 -8.91 4.28
CA ASP A 39 11.27 -9.93 5.30
C ASP A 39 10.64 -9.52 6.63
N GLY A 40 9.99 -10.49 7.29
CA GLY A 40 9.26 -10.27 8.55
C GLY A 40 7.79 -9.87 8.38
N VAL A 41 7.32 -9.67 7.15
CA VAL A 41 5.93 -9.31 6.88
C VAL A 41 5.03 -10.54 6.93
N THR A 42 4.15 -10.59 7.92
CA THR A 42 3.17 -11.67 8.12
C THR A 42 1.82 -11.34 7.51
N VAL A 43 1.39 -10.07 7.63
CA VAL A 43 0.10 -9.59 7.14
C VAL A 43 0.29 -8.29 6.38
N VAL A 44 -0.40 -8.13 5.25
CA VAL A 44 -0.43 -6.86 4.52
C VAL A 44 -1.87 -6.46 4.29
N THR A 45 -2.25 -5.33 4.86
CA THR A 45 -3.55 -4.70 4.69
C THR A 45 -3.36 -3.47 3.82
N SER A 46 -4.03 -3.45 2.67
CA SER A 46 -4.00 -2.31 1.75
C SER A 46 -5.35 -1.63 1.75
N THR A 47 -5.35 -0.36 2.11
CA THR A 47 -6.50 0.56 2.04
C THR A 47 -6.18 1.67 1.04
N ILE A 48 -5.49 1.32 -0.05
CA ILE A 48 -5.16 2.26 -1.11
C ILE A 48 -6.41 2.51 -1.96
N LEU A 49 -6.84 3.78 -2.02
CA LEU A 49 -7.92 4.22 -2.87
C LEU A 49 -7.40 4.47 -4.28
N VAL A 50 -7.79 3.62 -5.22
CA VAL A 50 -7.47 3.79 -6.63
C VAL A 50 -8.44 4.81 -7.21
N LYS A 51 -7.94 6.00 -7.54
CA LYS A 51 -8.70 6.94 -8.36
C LYS A 51 -8.69 6.42 -9.78
N LYS A 52 -9.79 5.81 -10.20
CA LYS A 52 -10.01 5.47 -11.60
C LYS A 52 -10.00 6.78 -12.40
N VAL A 53 -8.89 7.03 -13.07
CA VAL A 53 -8.81 8.05 -14.11
C VAL A 53 -9.36 7.34 -15.34
N ASP A 54 -10.63 7.58 -15.66
CA ASP A 54 -11.20 7.21 -16.97
C ASP A 54 -10.53 8.04 -18.08
#